data_AF-A0A4P6Q8H3-F1
#
_entry.id   AF-A0A4P6Q8H3-F1
#
_cell.length_a   1.000
_cell.length_b   1.000
_cell.length_c   1.000
_cell.angle_alpha   90.00
_cell.angle_beta   90.00
_cell.angle_gamma   90.00
#
_symmetry.space_group_name_H-M   'P 1'
#
loop_
_entity.id
_entity.type
_entity.pdbx_description
1 polymer ?
#
loop_
_entity_poly.entity_id
_entity_poly.type
_entity_poly.pdbx_seq_one_letter_code
_entity_poly.pdbx_strand_id
1 'polypeptide(L)'
;MSIVLQLRPDGPITEISLPDSDIARLAALHRTIACTVLDVLPLNVRTDVYFDADAHDSGQPINPIATALLRRNGYPWQQCRGLVVLCAHTPEGAPIDLPLAQSGQLLAPQ
;
A
#
# COMPACT_ATOMS: atom_id res chain seq x y z
N MET A 1 17.75 -2.90 6.06
CA MET A 1 16.52 -3.62 5.69
C MET A 1 15.55 -2.60 5.14
N SER A 2 15.04 -2.83 3.95
CA SER A 2 13.98 -2.00 3.35
C SER A 2 12.73 -2.87 3.35
N ILE A 3 11.58 -2.29 3.71
CA ILE A 3 10.35 -3.06 3.98
C ILE A 3 9.15 -2.42 3.28
N VAL A 4 8.21 -3.25 2.88
CA VAL A 4 6.88 -2.87 2.42
C VAL A 4 5.88 -3.21 3.51
N LEU A 5 4.90 -2.32 3.75
CA LEU A 5 3.87 -2.55 4.76
C LEU A 5 2.62 -3.10 4.11
N GLN A 6 2.24 -4.31 4.47
CA GLN A 6 0.96 -4.91 4.14
C GLN A 6 -0.04 -4.60 5.26
N LEU A 7 -1.12 -3.89 4.92
CA LEU A 7 -2.22 -3.53 5.79
C LEU A 7 -3.40 -4.44 5.48
N ARG A 8 -3.72 -5.36 6.38
CA ARG A 8 -4.91 -6.20 6.21
C ARG A 8 -6.15 -5.53 6.81
N PRO A 9 -7.36 -5.75 6.24
CA PRO A 9 -8.61 -5.25 6.81
C PRO A 9 -8.87 -5.70 8.25
N ASP A 10 -8.42 -6.91 8.58
CA ASP A 10 -8.66 -7.62 9.84
C ASP A 10 -7.59 -7.37 10.92
N GLY A 11 -6.59 -6.51 10.65
CA GLY A 11 -5.68 -6.06 11.69
C GLY A 11 -4.22 -5.94 11.27
N PRO A 12 -3.41 -7.00 11.35
CA PRO A 12 -1.97 -6.84 11.51
C PRO A 12 -1.35 -6.13 10.31
N ILE A 13 -0.50 -5.16 10.64
CA ILE A 13 0.46 -4.58 9.71
C ILE A 13 1.63 -5.55 9.64
N THR A 14 1.88 -6.12 8.47
CA THR A 14 2.98 -7.07 8.27
C THR A 14 4.02 -6.47 7.34
N GLU A 15 5.29 -6.66 7.68
CA GLU A 15 6.41 -6.26 6.84
C GLU A 15 6.72 -7.36 5.84
N ILE A 16 6.83 -6.99 4.57
CA ILE A 16 7.27 -7.87 3.48
C ILE A 16 8.41 -7.19 2.71
N SER A 17 9.10 -7.93 1.85
CA SER A 17 10.09 -7.36 0.93
C SER A 17 9.65 -7.61 -0.51
N LEU A 18 9.84 -6.60 -1.36
CA LEU A 18 9.66 -6.74 -2.79
C LEU A 18 10.90 -7.38 -3.44
N PRO A 19 10.75 -8.10 -4.56
CA PRO A 19 11.88 -8.59 -5.32
C PRO A 19 12.68 -7.45 -5.96
N ASP A 20 13.93 -7.70 -6.36
CA ASP A 20 14.83 -6.66 -6.88
C ASP A 20 14.50 -6.18 -8.31
N SER A 21 13.72 -6.94 -9.08
CA SER A 21 13.37 -6.64 -10.47
C SER A 21 12.02 -5.95 -10.60
N ASP A 22 11.93 -4.81 -11.30
CA ASP A 22 10.71 -4.01 -11.44
C ASP A 22 9.49 -4.80 -11.94
N ILE A 23 9.67 -5.65 -12.95
CA ILE A 23 8.60 -6.52 -13.45
C ILE A 23 8.15 -7.49 -12.36
N ALA A 24 9.10 -8.04 -11.61
CA ALA A 24 8.80 -8.93 -10.50
C ALA A 24 8.11 -8.19 -9.33
N ARG A 25 8.38 -6.89 -9.14
CA ARG A 25 7.75 -6.07 -8.09
C ARG A 25 6.26 -5.89 -8.33
N LEU A 26 5.88 -5.48 -9.55
CA LEU A 26 4.45 -5.35 -9.90
C LEU A 26 3.73 -6.70 -9.80
N ALA A 27 4.34 -7.78 -10.32
CA ALA A 27 3.77 -9.11 -10.20
C ALA A 27 3.62 -9.57 -8.73
N ALA A 28 4.59 -9.21 -7.87
CA ALA A 28 4.52 -9.48 -6.44
C ALA A 28 3.39 -8.68 -5.77
N LEU A 29 3.18 -7.40 -6.12
CA LEU A 29 2.07 -6.59 -5.60
C LEU A 29 0.71 -7.19 -5.97
N HIS A 30 0.51 -7.55 -7.24
CA HIS A 30 -0.72 -8.24 -7.69
C HIS A 30 -0.98 -9.51 -6.89
N ARG A 31 0.06 -10.33 -6.69
CA ARG A 31 -0.06 -11.59 -5.94
C ARG A 31 -0.35 -11.36 -4.45
N THR A 32 0.30 -10.37 -3.85
CA THR A 32 0.15 -10.04 -2.43
C THR A 32 -1.24 -9.49 -2.14
N ILE A 33 -1.74 -8.58 -2.98
CA ILE A 33 -3.08 -8.00 -2.86
C ILE A 33 -4.17 -8.98 -3.31
N ALA A 34 -3.77 -9.99 -4.09
CA ALA A 34 -4.67 -10.96 -4.72
C ALA A 34 -5.70 -10.29 -5.64
N CYS A 35 -5.22 -9.39 -6.51
CA CYS A 35 -6.05 -8.59 -7.41
C CYS A 35 -5.70 -8.78 -8.89
N THR A 36 -6.71 -8.54 -9.73
CA THR A 36 -6.54 -8.51 -11.19
C THR A 36 -6.15 -7.11 -11.67
N VAL A 37 -6.78 -6.08 -11.12
CA VAL A 37 -6.49 -4.68 -11.45
C VAL A 37 -5.91 -4.01 -10.21
N LEU A 38 -4.70 -3.50 -10.36
CA LEU A 38 -3.99 -2.79 -9.30
C LEU A 38 -4.17 -1.28 -9.51
N ASP A 39 -4.63 -0.58 -8.48
CA ASP A 39 -4.69 0.88 -8.44
C ASP A 39 -3.65 1.42 -7.45
N VAL A 40 -3.25 2.67 -7.66
CA VAL A 40 -2.22 3.35 -6.87
C VAL A 40 -2.63 4.79 -6.55
N LEU A 41 -2.48 5.17 -5.29
CA LEU A 41 -2.65 6.55 -4.84
C LEU A 41 -1.40 7.04 -4.09
N PRO A 42 -0.85 8.22 -4.40
CA PRO A 42 0.26 8.76 -3.64
C PRO A 42 -0.24 9.15 -2.25
N LEU A 43 0.29 8.51 -1.21
CA LEU A 43 -0.02 8.88 0.17
C LEU A 43 0.68 10.18 0.56
N ASN A 44 1.92 10.34 0.11
CA ASN A 44 2.73 11.54 0.27
C ASN A 44 3.83 11.57 -0.80
N VAL A 45 4.76 12.53 -0.73
CA VAL A 45 5.83 12.75 -1.73
C VAL A 45 6.78 11.54 -1.90
N ARG A 46 6.73 10.55 -1.00
CA ARG A 46 7.69 9.43 -0.96
C ARG A 46 7.02 8.07 -0.81
N THR A 47 5.70 8.00 -0.72
CA THR A 47 4.99 6.76 -0.40
C THR A 47 3.71 6.68 -1.17
N ASP A 48 3.47 5.51 -1.75
CA ASP A 48 2.26 5.17 -2.49
C ASP A 48 1.48 4.08 -1.76
N VAL A 49 0.17 4.09 -2.02
CA VAL A 49 -0.80 3.11 -1.55
C VAL A 49 -1.27 2.30 -2.75
N TYR A 50 -0.93 1.01 -2.76
CA TYR A 50 -1.38 0.04 -3.74
C TYR A 50 -2.55 -0.77 -3.20
N PHE A 51 -3.61 -0.92 -3.99
CA PHE A 51 -4.81 -1.64 -3.61
C PHE A 51 -5.53 -2.21 -4.83
N ASP A 52 -6.48 -3.11 -4.57
CA ASP A 52 -7.34 -3.70 -5.61
C ASP A 52 -8.40 -2.69 -6.07
N ALA A 53 -8.38 -2.34 -7.35
CA ALA A 53 -9.32 -1.39 -7.94
C ALA A 53 -10.77 -1.93 -7.89
N ASP A 54 -10.92 -3.25 -7.98
CA ASP A 54 -12.21 -3.94 -8.07
C ASP A 54 -12.67 -4.46 -6.70
N ALA A 55 -12.01 -4.04 -5.61
CA ALA A 55 -12.30 -4.51 -4.26
C ALA A 55 -13.74 -4.17 -3.81
N HIS A 56 -14.31 -3.10 -4.36
CA HIS A 56 -15.71 -2.74 -4.13
C HIS A 56 -16.65 -3.80 -4.71
N ASP A 57 -16.48 -4.13 -5.99
CA ASP A 57 -17.33 -5.06 -6.73
C ASP A 57 -17.16 -6.50 -6.24
N SER A 58 -15.95 -6.84 -5.80
CA SER A 58 -15.62 -8.14 -5.20
C SER A 58 -16.11 -8.29 -3.75
N GLY A 59 -16.75 -7.27 -3.17
CA GLY A 59 -17.32 -7.33 -1.82
C GLY A 59 -16.30 -7.41 -0.69
N GLN A 60 -15.04 -7.01 -0.94
CA GLN A 60 -13.98 -7.05 0.08
C GLN A 60 -14.36 -6.17 1.29
N PRO A 61 -13.94 -6.53 2.51
CA PRO A 61 -14.21 -5.72 3.70
C PRO A 61 -13.46 -4.39 3.63
N ILE A 62 -13.97 -3.38 4.32
CA ILE A 62 -13.29 -2.08 4.46
C ILE A 62 -11.98 -2.28 5.21
N ASN A 63 -10.92 -1.64 4.73
CA ASN A 63 -9.65 -1.55 5.43
C ASN A 63 -9.60 -0.23 6.23
N PRO A 64 -9.88 -0.25 7.54
CA PRO A 64 -10.03 0.97 8.33
C PRO A 64 -8.70 1.73 8.46
N ILE A 65 -7.58 1.01 8.57
CA ILE A 65 -6.25 1.62 8.71
C ILE A 65 -5.87 2.36 7.43
N ALA A 66 -5.95 1.68 6.28
CA ALA A 66 -5.63 2.30 4.99
C ALA A 66 -6.57 3.47 4.68
N THR A 67 -7.87 3.32 4.97
CA THR A 67 -8.87 4.39 4.80
C THR A 67 -8.53 5.60 5.68
N ALA A 68 -8.18 5.40 6.94
CA ALA A 68 -7.80 6.48 7.84
C ALA A 68 -6.52 7.19 7.37
N LEU A 69 -5.52 6.44 6.90
CA LEU A 69 -4.27 6.98 6.36
C LEU A 69 -4.54 7.86 5.13
N LEU A 70 -5.33 7.40 4.17
CA LEU A 70 -5.67 8.15 2.97
C LEU A 70 -6.46 9.41 3.31
N ARG A 71 -7.46 9.32 4.19
CA ARG A 71 -8.24 10.49 4.64
C ARG A 71 -7.35 11.54 5.29
N ARG A 72 -6.40 11.13 6.14
CA ARG A 72 -5.42 12.03 6.77
C ARG A 72 -4.54 12.75 5.74
N ASN A 73 -4.31 12.13 4.59
CA ASN A 73 -3.44 12.66 3.53
C ASN A 73 -4.21 13.28 2.35
N GLY A 74 -5.44 13.76 2.59
CA GLY A 74 -6.18 14.57 1.61
C GLY A 74 -7.10 13.79 0.68
N TYR A 75 -7.37 12.52 0.97
CA TYR A 75 -8.35 11.69 0.25
C TYR A 75 -9.59 11.42 1.11
N PRO A 76 -10.43 12.44 1.41
CA PRO A 76 -11.53 12.31 2.38
C PRO A 76 -12.59 11.28 1.95
N TRP A 77 -12.76 11.08 0.65
CA TRP A 77 -13.77 10.20 0.06
C TRP A 77 -13.26 8.80 -0.25
N GLN A 78 -11.94 8.58 -0.20
CA GLN A 78 -11.36 7.30 -0.56
C GLN A 78 -11.62 6.29 0.56
N GLN A 79 -12.25 5.17 0.19
CA GLN A 79 -12.49 4.06 1.07
C GLN A 79 -11.77 2.83 0.50
N CYS A 80 -10.64 2.48 1.11
CA CYS A 80 -9.93 1.27 0.72
C CYS A 80 -10.64 0.03 1.26
N ARG A 81 -10.70 -1.00 0.43
CA ARG A 81 -11.27 -2.30 0.75
C ARG A 81 -10.24 -3.37 0.45
N GLY A 82 -10.25 -4.45 1.20
CA GLY A 82 -9.28 -5.53 1.06
C GLY A 82 -7.88 -5.16 1.54
N LEU A 83 -6.92 -5.98 1.13
CA LEU A 83 -5.52 -5.83 1.50
C LEU A 83 -4.92 -4.63 0.77
N VAL A 84 -4.17 -3.81 1.51
CA VAL A 84 -3.49 -2.63 0.98
C VAL A 84 -1.99 -2.76 1.22
N VAL A 85 -1.18 -2.29 0.28
CA VAL A 85 0.27 -2.33 0.37
C VAL A 85 0.84 -0.92 0.28
N LEU A 86 1.76 -0.58 1.20
CA LEU A 86 2.48 0.70 1.20
C LEU A 86 3.92 0.49 0.76
N CYS A 87 4.32 1.20 -0.30
CA CYS A 87 5.66 1.15 -0.89
C CYS A 87 6.19 2.58 -1.09
N ALA A 88 7.50 2.73 -1.19
CA ALA A 88 8.08 3.92 -1.82
C ALA A 88 8.06 3.75 -3.35
N HIS A 89 8.44 4.80 -4.07
CA HIS A 89 8.67 4.73 -5.52
C HIS A 89 10.04 5.28 -5.92
N THR A 90 10.56 4.83 -7.05
CA THR A 90 11.70 5.47 -7.72
C THR A 90 11.28 6.80 -8.36
N PRO A 91 12.22 7.68 -8.78
CA PRO A 91 11.88 8.88 -9.56
C PRO A 91 11.08 8.60 -10.84
N GLU A 92 11.23 7.40 -11.39
CA GLU A 92 10.51 6.91 -12.57
C GLU A 92 9.12 6.32 -12.24
N GLY A 93 8.76 6.27 -10.95
CA GLY A 93 7.47 5.79 -10.47
C GLY A 93 7.38 4.27 -10.22
N ALA A 94 8.50 3.54 -10.22
CA ALA A 94 8.49 2.10 -9.95
C ALA A 94 8.39 1.83 -8.44
N PRO A 95 7.54 0.89 -7.98
CA PRO A 95 7.41 0.59 -6.56
C PRO A 95 8.70 0.00 -6.01
N ILE A 96 9.12 0.45 -4.83
CA ILE A 96 10.29 -0.05 -4.09
C ILE A 96 9.98 -0.16 -2.60
N ASP A 97 10.81 -0.91 -1.89
CA ASP A 97 10.71 -1.01 -0.44
C ASP A 97 10.87 0.36 0.25
N LEU A 98 10.15 0.60 1.36
CA LEU A 98 10.35 1.77 2.21
C LEU A 98 11.72 1.68 2.90
N PRO A 99 12.53 2.75 2.87
CA PRO A 99 13.69 2.86 3.73
C PRO A 99 13.28 2.75 5.21
N LEU A 100 14.01 1.96 6.01
CA LEU A 100 13.73 1.68 7.44
C LEU A 100 13.47 2.94 8.30
N ALA A 101 14.10 4.08 7.96
CA ALA A 101 13.88 5.34 8.66
C ALA A 101 12.47 5.93 8.47
N GLN A 102 11.75 5.52 7.42
CA GLN A 102 10.45 6.08 7.03
C GLN A 102 9.26 5.26 7.51
N SER A 103 9.41 3.94 7.68
CA SER A 103 8.32 3.07 8.15
C SER A 103 7.82 3.46 9.55
N GLY A 104 8.74 3.83 10.45
CA GLY A 104 8.40 4.28 11.80
C GLY A 104 7.66 5.63 11.85
N GLN A 105 7.92 6.53 10.89
CA GLN A 105 7.26 7.83 10.84
C GLN A 105 5.83 7.75 10.26
N LEU A 106 5.56 6.78 9.40
CA LEU A 106 4.23 6.59 8.81
C LEU A 106 3.18 6.17 9.84
N LEU A 107 3.61 5.43 10.89
CA LEU A 107 2.73 4.84 11.90
C LEU A 107 2.69 5.64 13.21
N ALA A 108 3.54 6.66 13.36
CA ALA A 108 3.54 7.51 14.54
C ALA A 108 2.38 8.55 14.50
N PRO A 109 1.65 8.76 15.62
CA PRO A 109 0.86 9.98 15.77
C PRO A 109 1.81 11.19 15.74
N GLN A 110 1.48 12.19 14.93
CA GLN A 110 2.18 13.49 14.95
C GLN A 110 1.53 14.36 16.01
#